data_AF-A0A961TZS5-F1
#
_entry.id   AF-A0A961TZS5-F1
#
_cell.length_a   1.000
_cell.length_b   1.000
_cell.length_c   1.000
_cell.angle_alpha   90.00
_cell.angle_beta   90.00
_cell.angle_gamma   90.00
#
_symmetry.space_group_name_H-M   'P 1'
#
loop_
_entity.id
_entity.type
_entity.pdbx_description
1 polymer ?
#
loop_
_entity_poly.entity_id
_entity_poly.type
_entity_poly.pdbx_seq_one_letter_code
_entity_poly.pdbx_strand_id
1 'polypeptide(L)' 'MESDFVSAGRHLEDAFSCLRGEDTLSREARQALGILIDAFEGLEHLRPSAKIVPFPAVPREEVARHQG' A
#
# COMPACT_ATOMS: atom_id res chain seq x y z
N MET A 1 3.03 -12.28 -0.19
CA MET A 1 2.50 -12.05 1.17
C MET A 1 1.42 -10.97 1.06
N GLU A 2 0.39 -11.28 0.28
CA GLU A 2 -0.56 -10.28 -0.27
C GLU A 2 -2.01 -10.63 0.11
N SER A 3 -2.20 -11.80 0.73
CA SER A 3 -3.50 -12.42 1.00
C SER A 3 -4.17 -11.93 2.29
N ASP A 4 -3.38 -11.55 3.30
CA ASP A 4 -3.91 -11.28 4.65
C ASP A 4 -4.28 -9.81 4.85
N PHE A 5 -3.72 -8.91 4.03
CA PHE A 5 -3.90 -7.47 4.19
C PHE A 5 -5.23 -7.01 3.58
N VAL A 6 -5.53 -7.48 2.37
CA VAL A 6 -6.81 -7.24 1.67
C VAL A 6 -7.98 -7.81 2.47
N SER A 7 -7.80 -9.00 3.07
CA SER A 7 -8.83 -9.63 3.90
C SER A 7 -9.04 -8.89 5.23
N ALA A 8 -7.98 -8.37 5.85
CA ALA A 8 -8.09 -7.56 7.06
C ALA A 8 -8.84 -6.24 6.81
N GLY A 9 -8.55 -5.51 5.72
CA GLY A 9 -9.27 -4.28 5.35
C GLY A 9 -10.77 -4.53 5.14
N ARG A 10 -11.10 -5.60 4.39
CA ARG A 10 -12.49 -6.05 4.18
C ARG A 10 -13.23 -6.31 5.50
N HIS A 11 -12.58 -6.99 6.46
CA HIS A 11 -13.19 -7.29 7.75
C HIS A 11 -13.44 -6.04 8.61
N LEU A 12 -12.61 -5.00 8.48
CA LEU A 12 -12.83 -3.72 9.16
C LEU A 12 -14.06 -3.00 8.60
N GLU A 13 -14.23 -2.98 7.28
CA GLU A 13 -15.42 -2.40 6.63
C GLU A 13 -16.71 -3.14 7.01
N ASP A 14 -16.65 -4.48 7.06
CA ASP A 14 -17.77 -5.31 7.49
C ASP A 14 -18.14 -5.00 8.95
N ALA A 15 -17.15 -4.88 9.84
CA ALA A 15 -17.38 -4.53 11.25
C ALA A 15 -18.00 -3.13 11.40
N PHE A 16 -17.52 -2.15 10.62
CA PHE A 16 -18.06 -0.79 10.62
C PHE A 16 -19.54 -0.78 10.18
N SER A 17 -19.87 -1.55 9.13
CA SER A 17 -21.22 -1.66 8.58
C SER A 17 -22.21 -2.39 9.51
N CYS A 18 -21.70 -3.31 10.33
CA CYS A 18 -22.49 -4.03 11.34
C CYS A 18 -22.83 -3.16 12.56
N LEU A 19 -21.96 -2.22 12.92
CA LEU A 19 -22.19 -1.29 14.02
C LEU A 19 -23.19 -0.21 13.61
N ARG A 20 -24.49 -0.45 13.83
CA ARG A 20 -25.58 0.51 13.51
C ARG A 20 -26.20 1.20 14.71
N GLY A 21 -25.69 0.96 15.92
CA GLY A 21 -26.18 1.63 17.13
C GLY A 21 -25.82 3.12 17.13
N GLU A 22 -26.71 3.96 17.65
CA GLU A 22 -26.46 5.40 17.84
C GLU A 22 -25.98 5.74 19.27
N ASP A 23 -25.80 4.72 20.10
CA ASP A 23 -25.22 4.88 21.43
C ASP A 23 -23.74 5.29 21.34
N THR A 24 -23.24 5.85 22.45
CA THR A 24 -21.87 6.36 22.55
C THR A 24 -20.84 5.30 22.20
N LEU A 25 -21.01 4.05 22.67
CA LEU A 25 -20.06 2.98 22.42
C LEU A 25 -20.04 2.61 20.94
N SER A 26 -21.21 2.49 20.30
CA SER A 26 -21.31 2.23 18.87
C SER A 26 -20.67 3.34 18.02
N ARG A 27 -20.85 4.61 18.42
CA ARG A 27 -20.22 5.75 17.74
C ARG A 27 -18.70 5.76 17.90
N GLU A 28 -18.20 5.55 19.12
CA GLU A 28 -16.76 5.46 19.40
C GLU A 28 -16.12 4.28 18.66
N ALA A 29 -16.79 3.12 18.64
CA ALA A 29 -16.32 1.94 17.91
C ALA A 29 -16.24 2.20 16.40
N ARG A 30 -17.27 2.82 15.79
CA ARG A 30 -17.21 3.24 14.38
C ARG A 30 -16.06 4.20 14.11
N GLN A 31 -15.85 5.18 14.99
CA GLN A 31 -14.76 6.14 14.84
C GLN A 31 -13.39 5.47 14.90
N ALA A 32 -13.19 4.53 15.83
CA ALA A 32 -11.96 3.75 15.91
C ALA A 32 -11.74 2.86 14.67
N LEU A 33 -12.79 2.21 14.17
CA LEU A 33 -12.74 1.40 12.96
C LEU A 33 -12.38 2.23 11.72
N GLY A 34 -12.93 3.45 11.59
CA GLY A 34 -12.58 4.37 10.51
C GLY A 34 -11.08 4.70 10.48
N ILE A 35 -10.48 5.00 11.64
CA ILE A 35 -9.04 5.27 11.75
C ILE A 35 -8.20 4.05 11.30
N LEU A 36 -8.64 2.83 11.63
CA LEU A 36 -7.93 1.62 11.22
C LEU A 36 -8.04 1.37 9.71
N ILE A 37 -9.20 1.63 9.11
CA ILE A 37 -9.40 1.52 7.65
C ILE A 37 -8.47 2.51 6.93
N ASP A 38 -8.48 3.78 7.34
CA ASP A 38 -7.61 4.81 6.74
C ASP A 38 -6.11 4.45 6.84
N ALA A 39 -5.70 3.90 7.99
CA ALA A 39 -4.33 3.45 8.20
C ALA A 39 -3.96 2.26 7.28
N PHE A 40 -4.89 1.32 7.09
CA PHE A 40 -4.70 0.18 6.19
C PHE A 40 -4.58 0.63 4.73
N GLU A 41 -5.46 1.53 4.27
CA GLU A 41 -5.35 2.12 2.95
C GLU A 41 -3.99 2.81 2.76
N GLY A 42 -3.53 3.57 3.77
CA GLY A 42 -2.20 4.19 3.73
C GLY A 42 -1.05 3.20 3.56
N LEU A 43 -1.14 2.04 4.21
CA LEU A 43 -0.15 0.95 4.11
C LEU A 43 -0.21 0.22 2.77
N GLU A 44 -1.39 0.01 2.19
CA GLU A 44 -1.54 -0.57 0.85
C GLU A 44 -0.91 0.31 -0.24
N HIS A 45 -0.98 1.62 -0.06
CA HIS A 45 -0.41 2.60 -0.99
C HIS A 45 1.07 2.91 -0.71
N LEU A 46 1.69 2.30 0.31
CA LEU A 46 3.14 2.37 0.49
C LEU A 46 3.82 1.64 -0.66
N ARG A 47 4.17 2.42 -1.67
CA ARG A 47 4.86 1.93 -2.86
C ARG A 47 6.14 1.21 -2.42
N PRO A 48 6.34 -0.08 -2.79
CA PRO A 48 7.59 -0.76 -2.50
C PRO A 48 8.73 0.08 -3.09
N SER A 49 9.81 0.21 -2.31
CA SER A 49 11.00 0.97 -2.71
C SER A 49 11.37 0.62 -4.14
N ALA A 50 11.33 1.61 -5.03
CA ALA A 50 11.57 1.38 -6.45
C ALA A 50 12.96 0.78 -6.63
N LYS A 51 13.05 -0.34 -7.36
CA LYS A 51 14.34 -0.95 -7.67
C LYS A 51 15.13 0.03 -8.54
N ILE A 52 16.19 0.61 -7.97
CA ILE A 52 17.13 1.44 -8.72
C ILE A 52 17.82 0.54 -9.74
N VAL A 53 17.62 0.82 -11.02
CA VAL A 53 18.34 0.16 -12.12
C VAL A 53 19.58 0.99 -12.46
N PRO A 54 20.80 0.45 -12.35
CA PRO A 54 22.01 1.19 -12.71
C PRO A 54 22.01 1.44 -14.23
N PHE A 55 22.43 2.64 -14.63
CA PHE A 55 22.62 2.96 -16.04
C PHE A 55 23.70 2.03 -16.64
N PRO A 56 23.49 1.47 -17.85
CA PRO A 56 24.51 0.64 -18.49
C PRO A 56 25.79 1.44 -18.70
N ALA A 57 26.83 1.12 -17.94
CA ALA A 57 28.17 1.57 -18.24
C ALA A 57 28.68 0.74 -19.43
N VAL A 58 28.29 1.13 -20.63
CA VAL A 58 29.00 0.66 -21.84
C VAL A 58 30.45 1.14 -21.71
N PRO A 59 31.45 0.24 -21.75
CA PRO A 59 32.83 0.66 -21.88
C PRO A 59 32.94 1.52 -23.13
N ARG A 60 33.51 2.72 -22.98
CA ARG A 60 33.66 3.73 -24.05
C ARG A 60 34.49 3.23 -25.26
N GLU A 61 35.01 2.01 -25.21
CA GLU A 61 35.90 1.42 -26.21
C GLU A 61 35.18 0.82 -27.42
N GLU A 62 33.86 0.59 -27.35
CA GLU A 62 33.08 0.05 -28.48
C GLU A 62 32.41 1.12 -29.36
N VAL A 63 32.66 2.40 -29.10
CA VAL A 63 32.24 3.50 -29.99
C VAL A 63 33.34 3.88 -30.99
N ALA A 64 34.57 3.39 -30.80
CA ALA A 64 35.73 3.70 -31.63
C ALA A 64 35.99 2.69 -32.77
N ARG A 65 35.25 1.57 -32.85
CA ARG A 65 35.45 0.53 -33.89
C ARG A 65 34.49 0.60 -35.07
N HIS A 66 33.56 1.57 -35.09
CA HIS A 66 32.60 1.74 -36.18
C HIS A 66 32.79 3.07 -36.95
N GLN A 67 33.92 3.75 -36.76
CA GLN A 67 34.36 4.85 -37.63
C GLN A 67 35.80 4.57 -38.08
N GLY A 68 35.95 3.67 -39.04
CA GLY A 68 37.19 3.33 -39.71
C GLY A 68 36.89 2.66 -41.04
#